data_AF-A0A6A4VKF5-F1
#
_entry.id   AF-A0A6A4VKF5-F1
#
_cell.length_a   1.000
_cell.length_b   1.000
_cell.length_c   1.000
_cell.angle_alpha   90.00
_cell.angle_beta   90.00
_cell.angle_gamma   90.00
#
_symmetry.space_group_name_H-M   'P 1'
#
loop_
_entity.id
_entity.type
_entity.pdbx_description
1 polymer ?
#
loop_
_entity_poly.entity_id
_entity_poly.type
_entity_poly.pdbx_seq_one_letter_code
_entity_poly.pdbx_strand_id
1 'polypeptide(L)'
;MALLSAGQRCFTDGSCLSRNCLYGRCAACSLYQPCAEHEYCLSGQCRPPGELGERCHVDKNCRSHVCLRNSCTECRNHTDCRADQFCSEGSCHAKRLLFQSCRDGSECSSALCGTQKVCVECQRTADCRQGRSCRVGHCVPSEVLGGYCSDDSNCRSGRCGPLGTCVSCRVDRECRGGHFCARGEGECYPFGEKLDWCTENSQCRSQICSPSRVCADCVSLRDCKEGEICFQNLCTPI
;
A
#
# COMPACT_ATOMS: atom_id res chain seq x y z
N MET A 1 34.44 -61.06 -0.04
CA MET A 1 33.74 -61.03 1.26
C MET A 1 32.41 -60.32 1.07
N ALA A 2 31.31 -60.88 1.58
CA ALA A 2 30.02 -60.20 1.56
C ALA A 2 30.02 -59.08 2.63
N LEU A 3 29.50 -57.90 2.28
CA LEU A 3 29.34 -56.78 3.22
C LEU A 3 28.20 -57.09 4.19
N LEU A 4 28.36 -56.64 5.44
CA LEU A 4 27.41 -56.85 6.53
C LEU A 4 26.22 -55.89 6.42
N SER A 5 25.02 -56.38 6.74
CA SER A 5 23.77 -55.64 6.78
C SER A 5 23.54 -54.91 8.11
N ALA A 6 22.54 -54.03 8.12
CA ALA A 6 22.16 -53.22 9.29
C ALA A 6 22.01 -54.06 10.56
N GLY A 7 22.55 -53.57 11.68
CA GLY A 7 22.44 -54.22 13.00
C GLY A 7 23.39 -55.40 13.24
N GLN A 8 24.08 -55.91 12.22
CA GLN A 8 25.11 -56.93 12.37
C GLN A 8 26.35 -56.39 13.06
N ARG A 9 27.05 -57.23 13.83
CA ARG A 9 28.29 -56.85 14.54
C ARG A 9 29.40 -56.54 13.54
N CYS A 10 30.09 -55.42 13.73
CA CYS A 10 31.21 -54.98 12.90
C CYS A 10 32.38 -54.51 13.77
N PHE A 11 33.58 -54.53 13.19
CA PHE A 11 34.80 -54.02 13.81
C PHE A 11 35.42 -52.84 13.05
N THR A 12 35.07 -52.68 11.78
CA THR A 12 35.51 -51.57 10.93
C THR A 12 34.35 -51.10 10.06
N ASP A 13 34.35 -49.82 9.71
CA ASP A 13 33.35 -49.20 8.85
C ASP A 13 33.21 -49.93 7.51
N GLY A 14 34.34 -50.27 6.88
CA GLY A 14 34.38 -50.94 5.58
C GLY A 14 33.76 -52.35 5.56
N SER A 15 33.45 -52.93 6.72
CA SER A 15 32.77 -54.21 6.81
C SER A 15 31.25 -54.10 6.54
N CYS A 16 30.68 -52.90 6.65
CA CYS A 16 29.24 -52.65 6.54
C CYS A 16 28.85 -52.16 5.14
N LEU A 17 27.64 -52.52 4.68
CA LEU A 17 27.04 -51.96 3.45
C LEU A 17 26.95 -50.42 3.52
N SER A 18 26.56 -49.89 4.68
CA SER A 18 26.53 -48.46 4.96
C SER A 18 27.90 -47.84 5.15
N ARG A 19 29.00 -48.60 5.12
CA ARG A 19 30.35 -48.11 5.42
C ARG A 19 30.45 -47.34 6.74
N ASN A 20 29.63 -47.71 7.73
CA ASN A 20 29.59 -47.00 9.01
C ASN A 20 29.27 -48.00 10.14
N CYS A 21 30.22 -48.19 11.04
CA CYS A 21 30.16 -49.10 12.18
C CYS A 21 29.97 -48.29 13.47
N LEU A 22 28.72 -48.10 13.87
CA LEU A 22 28.37 -47.30 15.04
C LEU A 22 28.13 -48.22 16.24
N TYR A 23 28.89 -48.00 17.32
CA TYR A 23 28.78 -48.77 18.57
C TYR A 23 28.91 -50.29 18.36
N GLY A 24 29.81 -50.71 17.46
CA GLY A 24 30.08 -52.11 17.14
C GLY A 24 28.99 -52.79 16.30
N ARG A 25 28.06 -52.04 15.70
CA ARG A 25 27.04 -52.55 14.79
C ARG A 25 26.94 -51.71 13.51
N CYS A 26 26.65 -52.37 12.40
CA CYS A 26 26.48 -51.68 11.13
C CYS A 26 25.27 -50.75 11.17
N ALA A 27 25.47 -49.48 10.81
CA ALA A 27 24.38 -48.51 10.66
C ALA A 27 23.41 -48.98 9.56
N ALA A 28 22.12 -48.73 9.74
CA ALA A 28 21.12 -48.93 8.70
C ALA A 28 21.29 -47.98 7.52
N CYS A 29 21.85 -46.80 7.78
CA CYS A 29 22.03 -45.77 6.77
C CYS A 29 23.33 -44.97 6.94
N SER A 30 23.74 -44.36 5.84
CA SER A 30 24.86 -43.42 5.76
C SER A 30 24.80 -42.65 4.42
N LEU A 31 25.86 -41.90 4.10
CA LEU A 31 26.06 -41.35 2.76
C LEU A 31 26.14 -42.44 1.67
N TYR A 32 26.61 -43.63 2.00
CA TYR A 32 26.81 -44.75 1.07
C TYR A 32 25.62 -45.71 1.00
N GLN A 33 24.73 -45.63 1.98
CA GLN A 33 23.47 -46.38 2.00
C GLN A 33 22.37 -45.42 2.48
N PRO A 34 21.74 -44.66 1.56
CA PRO A 34 20.65 -43.77 1.93
C PRO A 34 19.43 -44.57 2.39
N CYS A 35 18.56 -43.93 3.16
CA CYS A 35 17.27 -44.50 3.56
C CYS A 35 16.31 -44.56 2.37
N ALA A 36 15.17 -45.22 2.58
CA ALA A 36 14.09 -45.23 1.60
C ALA A 36 13.56 -43.80 1.35
N GLU A 37 12.77 -43.66 0.29
CA GLU A 37 12.15 -42.39 -0.05
C GLU A 37 11.33 -41.84 1.13
N HIS A 38 11.43 -40.54 1.39
CA HIS A 38 10.80 -39.87 2.54
C HIS A 38 11.31 -40.25 3.93
N GLU A 39 12.48 -40.89 4.05
CA GLU A 39 13.18 -41.09 5.33
C GLU A 39 14.50 -40.32 5.37
N TYR A 40 15.01 -40.08 6.58
CA TYR A 40 16.34 -39.50 6.76
C TYR A 40 17.19 -40.33 7.71
N CYS A 41 18.50 -40.26 7.49
CA CYS A 41 19.47 -40.92 8.34
C CYS A 41 19.78 -40.08 9.58
N LEU A 42 19.46 -40.60 10.76
CA LEU A 42 19.81 -40.00 12.05
C LEU A 42 20.54 -41.01 12.91
N SER A 43 21.79 -40.71 13.28
CA SER A 43 22.63 -41.58 14.10
C SER A 43 22.72 -43.02 13.55
N GLY A 44 22.75 -43.16 12.22
CA GLY A 44 22.83 -44.44 11.53
C GLY A 44 21.54 -45.26 11.50
N GLN A 45 20.40 -44.67 11.87
CA GLN A 45 19.07 -45.28 11.74
C GLN A 45 18.23 -44.48 10.75
N CYS A 46 17.46 -45.18 9.91
CA CYS A 46 16.45 -44.55 9.09
C CYS A 46 15.25 -44.19 9.94
N ARG A 47 14.81 -42.94 9.84
CA ARG A 47 13.63 -42.45 10.53
C ARG A 47 12.73 -41.67 9.57
N PRO A 48 11.40 -41.78 9.72
CA PRO A 48 10.49 -40.88 9.05
C PRO A 48 10.67 -39.44 9.61
N PRO A 49 10.39 -38.40 8.81
CA PRO A 49 10.31 -37.01 9.22
C PRO A 49 9.43 -36.87 10.46
N GLY A 50 9.93 -36.17 11.48
CA GLY A 50 9.22 -35.90 12.72
C GLY A 50 8.05 -34.95 12.53
N GLU A 51 7.04 -35.13 13.38
CA GLU A 51 5.87 -34.25 13.46
C GLU A 51 6.19 -32.96 14.22
N LEU A 52 5.25 -32.00 14.24
CA LEU A 52 5.42 -30.73 14.94
C LEU A 52 5.75 -30.94 16.43
N GLY A 53 6.73 -30.19 16.93
CA GLY A 53 7.25 -30.28 18.30
C GLY A 53 8.39 -31.30 18.47
N GLU A 54 8.56 -32.26 17.56
CA GLU A 54 9.61 -33.27 17.68
C GLU A 54 11.02 -32.69 17.47
N ARG A 55 12.02 -33.35 18.06
CA ARG A 55 13.40 -32.88 17.96
C ARG A 55 13.94 -33.07 16.54
N CYS A 56 14.56 -32.01 16.03
CA CYS A 56 15.24 -32.01 14.74
C CYS A 56 16.66 -31.45 14.84
N HIS A 57 17.48 -31.75 13.83
CA HIS A 57 18.81 -31.16 13.66
C HIS A 57 18.92 -30.33 12.37
N VAL A 58 18.16 -30.71 11.34
CA VAL A 58 18.08 -30.06 10.04
C VAL A 58 16.65 -30.14 9.51
N ASP A 59 16.31 -29.25 8.57
CA ASP A 59 14.96 -29.11 7.99
C ASP A 59 14.38 -30.42 7.44
N LYS A 60 15.21 -31.24 6.77
CA LYS A 60 14.79 -32.56 6.26
C LYS A 60 14.37 -33.56 7.34
N ASN A 61 14.62 -33.27 8.62
CA ASN A 61 14.18 -34.12 9.72
C ASN A 61 12.70 -33.91 10.06
N CYS A 62 12.06 -32.88 9.53
CA CYS A 62 10.69 -32.50 9.86
C CYS A 62 9.77 -32.70 8.68
N ARG A 63 8.54 -33.19 8.92
CA ARG A 63 7.51 -33.28 7.89
C ARG A 63 7.16 -31.91 7.31
N SER A 64 7.23 -30.86 8.13
CA SER A 64 7.05 -29.46 7.72
C SER A 64 8.23 -28.89 6.92
N HIS A 65 9.36 -29.60 6.84
CA HIS A 65 10.62 -29.09 6.31
C HIS A 65 11.17 -27.86 7.05
N VAL A 66 10.72 -27.59 8.28
CA VAL A 66 11.24 -26.50 9.09
C VAL A 66 11.70 -27.02 10.44
N CYS A 67 13.02 -26.97 10.63
CA CYS A 67 13.66 -27.17 11.91
C CYS A 67 14.02 -25.81 12.51
N LEU A 68 13.36 -25.44 13.60
CA LEU A 68 13.58 -24.17 14.30
C LEU A 68 13.87 -24.44 15.76
N ARG A 69 15.03 -23.98 16.24
CA ARG A 69 15.48 -24.16 17.65
C ARG A 69 15.45 -25.64 18.11
N ASN A 70 15.93 -26.55 17.25
CA ASN A 70 15.96 -28.00 17.46
C ASN A 70 14.58 -28.66 17.61
N SER A 71 13.51 -28.00 17.18
CA SER A 71 12.16 -28.56 17.17
C SER A 71 11.53 -28.37 15.78
N CYS A 72 10.75 -29.35 15.34
CA CYS A 72 9.99 -29.24 14.09
C CYS A 72 8.84 -28.25 14.28
N THR A 73 8.81 -27.22 13.44
CA THR A 73 7.82 -26.15 13.50
C THR A 73 7.09 -26.03 12.17
N GLU A 74 5.95 -25.34 12.12
CA GLU A 74 5.21 -25.16 10.87
C GLU A 74 5.92 -24.19 9.92
N CYS A 75 6.55 -23.16 10.49
CA CYS A 75 7.14 -22.08 9.71
C CYS A 75 8.40 -21.51 10.39
N ARG A 76 9.21 -20.84 9.57
CA ARG A 76 10.33 -19.98 9.97
C ARG A 76 10.05 -18.54 9.55
N ASN A 77 9.48 -18.38 8.36
CA ASN A 77 9.13 -17.11 7.73
C ASN A 77 7.65 -17.10 7.34
N HIS A 78 7.08 -15.92 7.11
CA HIS A 78 5.66 -15.78 6.70
C HIS A 78 5.36 -16.49 5.36
N THR A 79 6.37 -16.65 4.49
CA THR A 79 6.25 -17.35 3.21
C THR A 79 6.07 -18.86 3.33
N ASP A 80 6.35 -19.44 4.48
CA ASP A 80 6.17 -20.87 4.73
C ASP A 80 4.69 -21.19 5.02
N CYS A 81 3.91 -20.17 5.38
CA CYS A 81 2.48 -20.30 5.66
C CYS A 81 1.63 -20.06 4.40
N ARG A 82 0.34 -20.39 4.48
CA ARG A 82 -0.62 -20.06 3.42
C ARG A 82 -0.75 -18.54 3.26
N ALA A 83 -1.25 -18.11 2.11
CA ALA A 83 -1.35 -16.68 1.76
C ALA A 83 -2.19 -15.84 2.74
N ASP A 84 -3.15 -16.47 3.42
CA ASP A 84 -4.04 -15.91 4.45
C ASP A 84 -3.48 -16.05 5.88
N GLN A 85 -2.24 -16.51 6.03
CA GLN A 85 -1.59 -16.76 7.30
C GLN A 85 -0.25 -16.01 7.42
N PHE A 86 0.28 -15.94 8.63
CA PHE A 86 1.59 -15.40 8.94
C PHE A 86 2.29 -16.28 9.98
N CYS A 87 3.61 -16.37 9.90
CA CYS A 87 4.40 -17.09 10.87
C CYS A 87 4.56 -16.31 12.18
N SER A 88 4.21 -16.92 13.31
CA SER A 88 4.52 -16.40 14.64
C SER A 88 4.98 -17.52 15.55
N GLU A 89 6.17 -17.38 16.10
CA GLU A 89 6.77 -18.34 17.05
C GLU A 89 6.83 -19.78 16.53
N GLY A 90 7.02 -19.94 15.21
CA GLY A 90 7.11 -21.24 14.56
C GLY A 90 5.77 -21.86 14.17
N SER A 91 4.65 -21.20 14.42
CA SER A 91 3.32 -21.66 14.00
C SER A 91 2.68 -20.69 13.01
N CYS A 92 1.88 -21.20 12.09
CA CYS A 92 1.13 -20.39 11.13
C CYS A 92 -0.20 -19.95 11.73
N HIS A 93 -0.38 -18.64 11.87
CA HIS A 93 -1.60 -18.02 12.40
C HIS A 93 -2.35 -17.31 11.28
N ALA A 94 -3.68 -17.23 11.37
CA ALA A 94 -4.46 -16.43 10.44
C ALA A 94 -4.00 -14.97 10.47
N LYS A 95 -3.91 -14.33 9.30
CA LYS A 95 -3.60 -12.90 9.21
C LYS A 95 -4.60 -12.08 10.00
N ARG A 96 -4.09 -11.05 10.65
CA ARG A 96 -4.81 -10.15 11.53
C ARG A 96 -5.78 -9.28 10.72
N LEU A 97 -6.90 -8.95 11.34
CA LEU A 97 -7.89 -8.03 10.78
C LEU A 97 -7.52 -6.58 11.09
N LEU A 98 -8.24 -5.63 10.47
CA LEU A 98 -8.07 -4.21 10.72
C LEU A 98 -8.13 -3.89 12.22
N PHE A 99 -7.35 -2.88 12.63
CA PHE A 99 -7.18 -2.40 14.01
C PHE A 99 -6.52 -3.35 15.00
N GLN A 100 -6.20 -4.59 14.60
CA GLN A 100 -5.44 -5.49 15.46
C GLN A 100 -3.95 -5.13 15.44
N SER A 101 -3.28 -5.29 16.57
CA SER A 101 -1.85 -4.97 16.69
C SER A 101 -0.99 -5.82 15.77
N CYS A 102 -0.02 -5.23 15.09
CA CYS A 102 0.88 -5.88 14.15
C CYS A 102 2.32 -5.41 14.34
N ARG A 103 3.30 -6.23 13.98
CA ARG A 103 4.71 -5.82 13.94
C ARG A 103 5.05 -5.19 12.59
N ASP A 104 4.62 -5.84 11.52
CA ASP A 104 4.76 -5.43 10.13
C ASP A 104 3.55 -5.86 9.27
N GLY A 105 3.56 -5.48 7.99
CA GLY A 105 2.45 -5.70 7.08
C GLY A 105 2.16 -7.16 6.77
N SER A 106 3.12 -8.07 6.90
CA SER A 106 2.93 -9.49 6.60
C SER A 106 1.94 -10.16 7.56
N GLU A 107 1.77 -9.62 8.77
CA GLU A 107 0.78 -10.10 9.74
C GLU A 107 -0.64 -9.67 9.41
N CYS A 108 -0.85 -8.67 8.54
CA CYS A 108 -2.14 -8.06 8.29
C CYS A 108 -2.79 -8.60 7.01
N SER A 109 -4.11 -8.81 7.06
CA SER A 109 -4.88 -9.21 5.86
C SER A 109 -4.85 -8.16 4.76
N SER A 110 -4.70 -6.89 5.14
CA SER A 110 -4.51 -5.75 4.23
C SER A 110 -3.08 -5.60 3.70
N ALA A 111 -2.14 -6.43 4.16
CA ALA A 111 -0.69 -6.27 3.96
C ALA A 111 -0.08 -4.97 4.52
N LEU A 112 -0.85 -4.17 5.29
CA LEU A 112 -0.42 -2.87 5.80
C LEU A 112 -0.49 -2.83 7.33
N CYS A 113 0.66 -2.53 7.94
CA CYS A 113 0.77 -2.24 9.36
C CYS A 113 1.05 -0.74 9.54
N GLY A 114 0.09 -0.03 10.11
CA GLY A 114 0.13 1.41 10.31
C GLY A 114 1.24 1.85 11.27
N THR A 115 1.51 3.16 11.29
CA THR A 115 2.51 3.77 12.19
C THR A 115 2.22 3.51 13.67
N GLN A 116 0.94 3.36 14.03
CA GLN A 116 0.48 3.00 15.37
C GLN A 116 0.56 1.49 15.67
N LYS A 117 1.25 0.69 14.85
CA LYS A 117 1.41 -0.76 15.01
C LYS A 117 0.07 -1.50 15.06
N VAL A 118 -0.88 -1.08 14.23
CA VAL A 118 -2.17 -1.73 14.00
C VAL A 118 -2.40 -1.94 12.52
N CYS A 119 -3.11 -3.01 12.15
CA CYS A 119 -3.45 -3.28 10.76
C CYS A 119 -4.40 -2.20 10.23
N VAL A 120 -4.04 -1.60 9.09
CA VAL A 120 -4.81 -0.51 8.46
C VAL A 120 -5.21 -0.92 7.05
N GLU A 121 -6.25 -0.30 6.53
CA GLU A 121 -6.67 -0.51 5.14
C GLU A 121 -5.77 0.25 4.16
N CYS A 122 -5.26 1.41 4.58
CA CYS A 122 -4.41 2.28 3.78
C CYS A 122 -3.42 3.05 4.65
N GLN A 123 -2.33 3.52 4.06
CA GLN A 123 -1.42 4.50 4.64
C GLN A 123 -1.41 5.80 3.83
N ARG A 124 -1.75 5.73 2.54
CA ARG A 124 -1.85 6.84 1.61
C ARG A 124 -3.08 6.65 0.72
N THR A 125 -3.58 7.74 0.14
CA THR A 125 -4.75 7.69 -0.76
C THR A 125 -4.54 6.78 -1.97
N ALA A 126 -3.29 6.60 -2.43
CA ALA A 126 -2.96 5.67 -3.51
C ALA A 126 -3.22 4.19 -3.17
N ASP A 127 -3.33 3.83 -1.90
CA ASP A 127 -3.66 2.47 -1.46
C ASP A 127 -5.17 2.18 -1.61
N CYS A 128 -5.99 3.23 -1.76
CA CYS A 128 -7.44 3.13 -1.89
C CYS A 128 -7.89 3.02 -3.35
N ARG A 129 -9.06 2.39 -3.56
CA ARG A 129 -9.72 2.39 -4.88
C ARG A 129 -10.11 3.82 -5.29
N GLN A 130 -10.25 4.03 -6.60
CA GLN A 130 -10.63 5.32 -7.17
C GLN A 130 -11.87 5.93 -6.48
N GLY A 131 -11.82 7.24 -6.22
CA GLY A 131 -12.88 7.98 -5.54
C GLY A 131 -12.92 7.81 -4.02
N ARG A 132 -11.87 7.23 -3.43
CA ARG A 132 -11.67 7.13 -1.99
C ARG A 132 -10.33 7.75 -1.59
N SER A 133 -10.25 8.25 -0.36
CA SER A 133 -9.06 8.83 0.25
C SER A 133 -8.70 8.09 1.52
N CYS A 134 -7.42 8.10 1.89
CA CYS A 134 -6.97 7.46 3.11
C CYS A 134 -7.10 8.41 4.30
N ARG A 135 -7.93 8.05 5.28
CA ARG A 135 -8.17 8.83 6.49
C ARG A 135 -8.04 7.94 7.72
N VAL A 136 -7.07 8.26 8.58
CA VAL A 136 -6.81 7.54 9.84
C VAL A 136 -6.70 6.02 9.62
N GLY A 137 -6.06 5.60 8.53
CA GLY A 137 -5.89 4.17 8.21
C GLY A 137 -7.07 3.50 7.50
N HIS A 138 -8.10 4.25 7.10
CA HIS A 138 -9.29 3.75 6.38
C HIS A 138 -9.47 4.42 5.03
N CYS A 139 -9.87 3.64 4.04
CA CYS A 139 -10.32 4.19 2.78
C CYS A 139 -11.74 4.70 2.95
N VAL A 140 -11.93 6.01 2.98
CA VAL A 140 -13.25 6.66 3.03
C VAL A 140 -13.57 7.27 1.66
N PRO A 141 -14.85 7.46 1.27
CA PRO A 141 -15.17 8.21 0.06
C PRO A 141 -14.48 9.58 0.03
N SER A 142 -13.89 9.96 -1.11
CA SER A 142 -13.33 11.30 -1.27
C SER A 142 -14.44 12.33 -1.17
N GLU A 143 -14.11 13.43 -0.49
CA GLU A 143 -15.01 14.55 -0.20
C GLU A 143 -15.42 15.27 -1.49
N VAL A 144 -16.67 15.72 -1.53
CA VAL A 144 -17.20 16.56 -2.61
C VAL A 144 -16.81 18.02 -2.40
N LEU A 145 -17.13 18.89 -3.37
CA LEU A 145 -16.90 20.33 -3.23
C LEU A 145 -17.54 20.86 -1.93
N GLY A 146 -16.81 21.74 -1.23
CA GLY A 146 -17.17 22.26 0.09
C GLY A 146 -16.86 21.32 1.27
N GLY A 147 -16.58 20.03 1.03
CA GLY A 147 -16.20 19.08 2.09
C GLY A 147 -14.83 19.38 2.69
N TYR A 148 -14.61 19.02 3.96
CA TYR A 148 -13.36 19.33 4.66
C TYR A 148 -12.17 18.50 4.12
N CYS A 149 -11.02 19.14 3.98
CA CYS A 149 -9.78 18.50 3.55
C CYS A 149 -8.58 19.03 4.32
N SER A 150 -7.60 18.14 4.53
CA SER A 150 -6.25 18.52 4.97
C SER A 150 -5.27 18.60 3.78
N ASP A 151 -5.56 17.84 2.71
CA ASP A 151 -4.77 17.81 1.49
C ASP A 151 -5.63 17.43 0.27
N ASP A 152 -5.03 17.56 -0.91
CA ASP A 152 -5.68 17.38 -2.23
C ASP A 152 -6.26 15.99 -2.42
N SER A 153 -5.65 14.99 -1.79
CA SER A 153 -6.05 13.61 -1.92
C SER A 153 -7.37 13.30 -1.19
N ASN A 154 -7.79 14.16 -0.24
CA ASN A 154 -9.09 14.04 0.39
C ASN A 154 -10.23 14.37 -0.58
N CYS A 155 -9.99 15.20 -1.58
CA CYS A 155 -11.01 15.79 -2.44
C CYS A 155 -11.21 15.02 -3.74
N ARG A 156 -12.46 14.82 -4.15
CA ARG A 156 -12.79 14.25 -5.46
C ARG A 156 -12.33 15.15 -6.61
N SER A 157 -12.29 16.46 -6.39
CA SER A 157 -11.71 17.43 -7.32
C SER A 157 -10.17 17.38 -7.39
N GLY A 158 -9.52 16.63 -6.49
CA GLY A 158 -8.08 16.61 -6.33
C GLY A 158 -7.48 17.94 -5.84
N ARG A 159 -8.28 18.79 -5.19
CA ARG A 159 -7.85 20.14 -4.77
C ARG A 159 -8.44 20.50 -3.42
N CYS A 160 -7.57 20.68 -2.43
CA CYS A 160 -7.91 21.29 -1.16
C CYS A 160 -7.67 22.80 -1.18
N GLY A 161 -8.72 23.58 -0.94
CA GLY A 161 -8.67 25.03 -0.91
C GLY A 161 -7.89 25.57 0.29
N PRO A 162 -7.50 26.86 0.28
CA PRO A 162 -6.77 27.48 1.38
C PRO A 162 -7.55 27.52 2.69
N LEU A 163 -8.88 27.38 2.63
CA LEU A 163 -9.77 27.32 3.80
C LEU A 163 -9.97 25.89 4.34
N GLY A 164 -9.24 24.89 3.82
CA GLY A 164 -9.38 23.50 4.23
C GLY A 164 -10.67 22.84 3.72
N THR A 165 -11.20 23.30 2.59
CA THR A 165 -12.39 22.75 1.93
C THR A 165 -12.08 22.36 0.50
N CYS A 166 -12.73 21.32 -0.02
CA CYS A 166 -12.54 20.88 -1.39
C CYS A 166 -13.09 21.90 -2.38
N VAL A 167 -12.26 22.29 -3.33
CA VAL A 167 -12.55 23.35 -4.32
C VAL A 167 -12.45 22.79 -5.74
N SER A 168 -13.12 23.40 -6.71
CA SER A 168 -12.96 23.03 -8.13
C SER A 168 -11.75 23.71 -8.75
N CYS A 169 -11.35 24.87 -8.22
CA CYS A 169 -10.21 25.64 -8.71
C CYS A 169 -9.52 26.41 -7.58
N ARG A 170 -8.26 26.79 -7.81
CA ARG A 170 -7.51 27.75 -6.98
C ARG A 170 -7.15 29.03 -7.73
N VAL A 171 -7.09 28.94 -9.04
CA VAL A 171 -6.67 29.99 -9.96
C VAL A 171 -7.43 29.86 -11.28
N ASP A 172 -7.59 30.96 -12.00
CA ASP A 172 -8.43 31.03 -13.21
C ASP A 172 -8.01 30.03 -14.29
N ARG A 173 -6.71 29.77 -14.44
CA ARG A 173 -6.17 28.81 -15.41
C ARG A 173 -6.60 27.35 -15.18
N GLU A 174 -7.15 27.03 -13.99
CA GLU A 174 -7.71 25.71 -13.70
C GLU A 174 -9.16 25.57 -14.17
N CYS A 175 -9.81 26.68 -14.53
CA CYS A 175 -11.14 26.69 -15.11
C CYS A 175 -11.07 26.53 -16.63
N ARG A 176 -12.18 26.08 -17.23
CA ARG A 176 -12.32 26.04 -18.70
C ARG A 176 -12.26 27.47 -19.26
N GLY A 177 -11.88 27.59 -20.54
CA GLY A 177 -11.85 28.90 -21.22
C GLY A 177 -13.14 29.69 -21.03
N GLY A 178 -13.01 31.00 -20.79
CA GLY A 178 -14.14 31.89 -20.54
C GLY A 178 -14.65 31.89 -19.09
N HIS A 179 -13.92 31.32 -18.14
CA HIS A 179 -14.29 31.24 -16.72
C HIS A 179 -13.15 31.75 -15.84
N PHE A 180 -13.51 32.27 -14.66
CA PHE A 180 -12.58 32.64 -13.59
C PHE A 180 -12.82 31.77 -12.36
N CYS A 181 -11.84 31.75 -11.46
CA CYS A 181 -11.95 31.07 -10.18
C CYS A 181 -12.37 32.04 -9.09
N ALA A 182 -13.57 31.88 -8.52
CA ALA A 182 -14.02 32.69 -7.40
C ALA A 182 -13.25 32.28 -6.14
N ARG A 183 -12.19 33.02 -5.78
CA ARG A 183 -11.23 32.66 -4.71
C ARG A 183 -11.86 32.35 -3.34
N GLY A 184 -13.01 32.96 -3.02
CA GLY A 184 -13.71 32.71 -1.75
C GLY A 184 -14.45 31.37 -1.69
N GLU A 185 -14.97 30.90 -2.82
CA GLU A 185 -15.76 29.67 -2.93
C GLU A 185 -14.93 28.51 -3.51
N GLY A 186 -13.88 28.85 -4.26
CA GLY A 186 -13.06 27.90 -5.00
C GLY A 186 -13.81 27.23 -6.15
N GLU A 187 -14.85 27.88 -6.67
CA GLU A 187 -15.65 27.40 -7.79
C GLU A 187 -15.39 28.21 -9.08
N CYS A 188 -15.52 27.54 -10.22
CA CYS A 188 -15.34 28.16 -11.53
C CYS A 188 -16.64 28.81 -12.01
N TYR A 189 -16.60 30.13 -12.25
CA TYR A 189 -17.72 30.91 -12.77
C TYR A 189 -17.41 31.46 -14.15
N PRO A 190 -18.37 31.57 -15.07
CA PRO A 190 -18.16 32.25 -16.34
C PRO A 190 -17.74 33.70 -16.10
N PHE A 191 -16.89 34.26 -16.97
CA PHE A 191 -16.59 35.69 -16.92
C PHE A 191 -17.88 36.49 -17.07
N GLY A 192 -18.06 37.50 -16.22
CA GLY A 192 -19.15 38.47 -16.31
C GLY A 192 -19.09 39.22 -17.63
N GLU A 193 -20.27 39.36 -18.23
CA GLU A 193 -20.53 40.23 -19.37
C GLU A 193 -20.76 41.67 -18.91
N LYS A 194 -21.03 42.57 -19.85
CA LYS A 194 -21.33 43.97 -19.53
C LYS A 194 -22.40 44.10 -18.46
N LEU A 195 -22.14 44.99 -17.50
CA LEU A 195 -23.02 45.31 -16.38
C LEU A 195 -23.20 44.19 -15.34
N ASP A 196 -22.58 43.02 -15.52
CA ASP A 196 -22.56 42.00 -14.48
C ASP A 196 -21.74 42.48 -13.29
N TRP A 197 -22.17 42.11 -12.08
CA TRP A 197 -21.49 42.52 -10.87
C TRP A 197 -20.08 41.90 -10.78
N CYS A 198 -19.13 42.68 -10.26
CA CYS A 198 -17.76 42.23 -10.07
C CYS A 198 -17.11 42.85 -8.82
N THR A 199 -16.12 42.16 -8.27
CA THR A 199 -15.20 42.72 -7.25
C THR A 199 -13.79 42.91 -7.76
N GLU A 200 -13.38 42.14 -8.76
CA GLU A 200 -12.04 42.12 -9.32
C GLU A 200 -12.12 42.10 -10.86
N ASN A 201 -11.12 42.69 -11.51
CA ASN A 201 -11.00 42.75 -12.97
C ASN A 201 -11.01 41.37 -13.63
N SER A 202 -10.41 40.37 -12.98
CA SER A 202 -10.34 38.98 -13.46
C SER A 202 -11.71 38.32 -13.65
N GLN A 203 -12.76 38.88 -13.04
CA GLN A 203 -14.12 38.35 -13.13
C GLN A 203 -14.80 38.74 -14.44
N CYS A 204 -14.32 39.78 -15.11
CA CYS A 204 -14.97 40.36 -16.29
C CYS A 204 -14.31 39.91 -17.58
N ARG A 205 -15.11 39.66 -18.63
CA ARG A 205 -14.58 39.32 -19.96
C ARG A 205 -13.70 40.43 -20.52
N SER A 206 -14.04 41.69 -20.22
CA SER A 206 -13.28 42.88 -20.57
C SER A 206 -12.01 43.10 -19.73
N GLN A 207 -11.80 42.30 -18.67
CA GLN A 207 -10.76 42.52 -17.66
C GLN A 207 -10.88 43.87 -16.91
N ILE A 208 -12.06 44.48 -16.91
CA ILE A 208 -12.30 45.76 -16.25
C ILE A 208 -13.54 45.64 -15.36
N CYS A 209 -13.31 45.75 -14.06
CA CYS A 209 -14.35 45.95 -13.06
C CYS A 209 -14.41 47.45 -12.71
N SER A 210 -15.49 48.11 -13.09
CA SER A 210 -15.65 49.55 -12.86
C SER A 210 -15.76 49.90 -11.37
N PRO A 211 -15.52 51.17 -10.98
CA PRO A 211 -15.77 51.65 -9.61
C PRO A 211 -17.22 51.42 -9.14
N SER A 212 -18.17 51.31 -10.07
CA SER A 212 -19.57 50.99 -9.82
C SER A 212 -19.82 49.50 -9.54
N ARG A 213 -18.77 48.67 -9.39
CA ARG A 213 -18.84 47.22 -9.14
C ARG A 213 -19.53 46.43 -10.25
N VAL A 214 -19.38 46.89 -11.49
CA VAL A 214 -19.89 46.18 -12.66
C VAL A 214 -18.83 46.04 -13.74
N CYS A 215 -18.89 44.94 -14.48
CA CYS A 215 -18.05 44.66 -15.62
C CYS A 215 -18.32 45.70 -16.72
N ALA A 216 -17.23 46.34 -17.15
CA ALA A 216 -17.25 47.51 -18.01
C ALA A 216 -16.36 47.28 -19.21
N ASP A 217 -16.66 47.89 -20.36
CA ASP A 217 -15.70 47.93 -21.46
C ASP A 217 -14.62 48.98 -21.22
N CYS A 218 -14.95 50.01 -20.44
CA CYS A 218 -14.09 51.16 -20.23
C CYS A 218 -14.37 51.82 -18.88
N VAL A 219 -13.34 52.45 -18.32
CA VAL A 219 -13.46 53.43 -17.23
C VAL A 219 -13.03 54.83 -17.67
N SER A 220 -12.36 54.91 -18.82
CA SER A 220 -11.87 56.12 -19.45
C SER A 220 -11.93 56.01 -20.97
N LEU A 221 -11.80 57.14 -21.66
CA LEU A 221 -11.72 57.18 -23.12
C LEU A 221 -10.55 56.36 -23.71
N ARG A 222 -9.50 56.10 -22.91
CA ARG A 222 -8.31 55.36 -23.36
C ARG A 222 -8.53 53.86 -23.50
N ASP A 223 -9.62 53.35 -22.91
CA ASP A 223 -9.94 51.93 -22.94
C ASP A 223 -10.73 51.56 -24.21
N CYS A 224 -11.31 52.57 -24.89
CA CYS A 224 -12.08 52.40 -26.12
C CYS A 224 -11.21 52.53 -27.37
N LYS A 225 -11.70 51.97 -28.48
CA LYS A 225 -11.01 52.07 -29.77
C LYS A 225 -11.19 53.46 -30.36
N GLU A 226 -10.37 53.77 -31.36
CA GLU A 226 -10.49 55.02 -32.11
C GLU A 226 -11.88 55.12 -32.77
N GLY A 227 -12.57 56.25 -32.56
CA GLY A 227 -13.96 56.44 -33.00
C GLY A 227 -15.04 56.01 -32.00
N GLU A 228 -14.67 55.68 -30.75
CA GLU A 228 -15.59 55.39 -29.65
C GLU A 228 -15.36 56.34 -28.45
N ILE A 229 -16.42 56.63 -27.69
CA ILE A 229 -16.35 57.30 -26.39
C ILE A 229 -16.76 56.35 -25.27
N CYS A 230 -16.15 56.52 -24.10
CA CYS A 230 -16.58 55.83 -22.90
C CYS A 230 -17.78 56.54 -22.27
N PHE A 231 -18.96 55.95 -22.40
CA PHE A 231 -20.20 56.45 -21.81
C PHE A 231 -20.81 55.39 -20.90
N GLN A 232 -21.01 55.73 -19.62
CA GLN A 232 -21.60 54.83 -18.62
C GLN A 232 -20.99 53.41 -18.62
N ASN A 233 -19.66 53.32 -18.58
CA ASN A 233 -18.91 52.05 -18.56
C ASN A 233 -18.97 51.23 -19.87
N LEU A 234 -19.45 51.83 -20.96
CA LEU A 234 -19.59 51.22 -22.27
C LEU A 234 -18.83 52.03 -23.33
N CYS A 235 -18.06 51.35 -24.18
CA CYS A 235 -17.56 51.99 -25.40
C CYS A 235 -18.71 52.11 -26.40
N THR A 236 -19.00 53.35 -26.79
CA THR A 236 -20.09 53.70 -27.71
C THR A 236 -19.53 54.45 -28.91
N PRO A 237 -19.94 54.13 -30.16
CA PRO A 237 -19.48 54.85 -31.35
C PRO A 237 -19.84 56.34 -31.29
N ILE A 238 -18.97 57.17 -31.87
CA ILE A 238 -19.15 58.64 -31.98
C ILE A 238 -19.83 58.97 -33.31
#